data_AF-A0AAT9HH52-F1
#
_entry.id   AF-A0AAT9HH52-F1
#
_cell.length_a   1.000
_cell.length_b   1.000
_cell.length_c   1.000
_cell.angle_alpha   90.00
_cell.angle_beta   90.00
_cell.angle_gamma   90.00
#
_symmetry.space_group_name_H-M   'P 1'
#
loop_
_entity.id
_entity.type
_entity.pdbx_description
1 polymer ?
#
loop_
_entity_poly.entity_id
_entity_poly.type
_entity_poly.pdbx_seq_one_letter_code
_entity_poly.pdbx_strand_id
1 'polypeptide(L)'
;MAAEVAVGRLDALTGEVRALYLESAVYQCLDEPSEIRELLRHPDVRWALAEVRVGLAEAGMLRATLLGPNRAARRRVTVLRKAFPLPSSRHGLTDDRKLIAVALHGKPALRTLVPRFALRAGLTERVSLRNKGLRHSAGGGTYGSGGSP
;
A
#
# COMPACT_ATOMS: atom_id res chain seq x y z
N MET A 1 -19.83 6.19 28.31
CA MET A 1 -18.82 6.31 29.39
C MET A 1 -18.21 4.97 29.79
N ALA A 2 -18.97 3.96 30.23
CA ALA A 2 -18.36 2.67 30.66
C ALA A 2 -17.61 1.90 29.56
N ALA A 3 -18.11 1.92 28.32
CA ALA A 3 -17.46 1.24 27.18
C ALA A 3 -16.14 1.90 26.75
N GLU A 4 -16.04 3.23 26.87
CA GLU A 4 -14.85 4.00 26.47
C GLU A 4 -13.70 3.84 27.47
N VAL A 5 -14.04 3.72 28.76
CA VAL A 5 -13.07 3.38 29.83
C VAL A 5 -12.55 1.95 29.68
N ALA A 6 -13.40 1.01 29.25
CA ALA A 6 -13.00 -0.37 28.98
C ALA A 6 -12.06 -0.48 27.76
N VAL A 7 -12.33 0.26 26.69
CA VAL A 7 -11.46 0.35 25.50
C VAL A 7 -10.11 0.97 25.87
N GLY A 8 -10.10 2.10 26.59
CA GLY A 8 -8.84 2.72 27.03
C GLY A 8 -8.02 1.82 27.96
N ARG A 9 -8.66 0.99 28.78
CA ARG A 9 -7.96 -0.01 29.61
C ARG A 9 -7.37 -1.14 28.77
N LEU A 10 -8.06 -1.63 27.74
CA LEU A 10 -7.52 -2.65 26.84
C LEU A 10 -6.34 -2.10 26.00
N ASP A 11 -6.42 -0.85 25.57
CA ASP A 11 -5.34 -0.18 24.85
C ASP A 11 -4.11 0.05 25.75
N ALA A 12 -4.32 0.38 27.02
CA ALA A 12 -3.26 0.47 28.02
C ALA A 12 -2.60 -0.89 28.27
N LEU A 13 -3.40 -1.94 28.49
CA LEU A 13 -2.91 -3.31 28.70
C LEU A 13 -2.12 -3.84 27.50
N THR A 14 -2.57 -3.54 26.27
CA THR A 14 -1.82 -3.91 25.06
C THR A 14 -0.53 -3.11 24.91
N GLY A 15 -0.52 -1.84 25.33
CA GLY A 15 0.69 -1.02 25.43
C GLY A 15 1.71 -1.57 26.44
N GLU A 16 1.26 -1.96 27.63
CA GLU A 16 2.09 -2.56 28.69
C GLU A 16 2.72 -3.87 28.23
N VAL A 17 1.94 -4.75 27.59
CA VAL A 17 2.45 -6.01 27.03
C VAL A 17 3.53 -5.75 25.97
N ARG A 18 3.31 -4.79 25.06
CA ARG A 18 4.29 -4.41 24.03
C ARG A 18 5.59 -3.86 24.64
N ALA A 19 5.50 -3.09 25.73
CA ALA A 19 6.67 -2.58 26.45
C ALA A 19 7.47 -3.70 27.13
N LEU A 20 6.79 -4.66 27.79
CA LEU A 20 7.43 -5.82 28.41
C LEU A 20 8.17 -6.70 27.39
N TYR A 21 7.63 -6.86 26.19
CA TYR A 21 8.33 -7.56 25.10
C TYR A 21 9.61 -6.85 24.67
N LEU A 22 9.59 -5.51 24.59
CA LEU A 22 10.79 -4.73 24.28
C LEU A 22 11.84 -4.84 25.39
N GLU A 23 11.42 -4.73 26.65
CA GLU A 23 12.31 -4.89 27.81
C GLU A 23 12.95 -6.28 27.81
N SER A 24 12.16 -7.33 27.61
CA SER A 24 12.66 -8.72 27.56
C SER A 24 13.65 -8.92 26.41
N ALA A 25 13.36 -8.39 25.22
CA ALA A 25 14.24 -8.48 24.06
C ALA A 25 15.57 -7.72 24.27
N VAL A 26 15.52 -6.55 24.91
CA VAL A 26 16.74 -5.79 25.27
C VAL A 26 17.55 -6.55 26.32
N TYR A 27 16.89 -7.08 27.35
CA TYR A 27 17.55 -7.83 28.42
C TYR A 27 18.29 -9.05 27.89
N GLN A 28 17.68 -9.79 26.96
CA GLN A 28 18.31 -10.94 26.27
C GLN A 28 19.52 -10.55 25.40
N CYS A 29 19.61 -9.29 24.97
CA CYS A 29 20.74 -8.80 24.16
C CYS A 29 21.87 -8.21 25.01
N LEU A 30 21.67 -8.04 26.31
CA LEU A 30 22.62 -7.40 27.23
C LEU A 30 23.52 -8.40 27.97
N ASP A 31 23.64 -9.63 27.48
CA ASP A 31 24.62 -10.61 28.00
C ASP A 31 26.06 -10.06 27.93
N GLU A 32 26.32 -9.11 27.02
CA GLU A 32 27.55 -8.30 26.96
C GLU A 32 27.22 -6.80 26.89
N PRO A 33 28.10 -5.91 27.42
CA PRO A 33 27.91 -4.46 27.35
C PRO A 33 27.86 -4.00 25.90
N SER A 34 26.65 -3.64 25.44
CA SER A 34 26.37 -3.28 24.05
C SER A 34 25.96 -1.83 23.92
N GLU A 35 26.40 -1.16 22.85
CA GLU A 35 25.95 0.20 22.56
C GLU A 35 24.49 0.22 22.03
N ILE A 36 23.79 1.35 22.20
CA ILE A 36 22.43 1.54 21.66
C ILE A 36 22.37 1.20 20.16
N ARG A 37 23.42 1.51 19.39
CA ARG A 37 23.50 1.21 17.96
C ARG A 37 23.56 -0.29 17.67
N GLU A 38 24.15 -1.08 18.57
CA GLU A 38 24.29 -2.53 18.43
C GLU A 38 22.99 -3.23 18.83
N LEU A 39 22.35 -2.80 19.92
CA LEU A 39 21.00 -3.24 20.28
C LEU A 39 19.99 -2.98 19.16
N LEU A 40 20.06 -1.80 18.52
CA LEU A 40 19.22 -1.47 17.36
C LEU A 40 19.58 -2.22 16.07
N ARG A 41 20.64 -3.05 16.04
CA ARG A 41 20.89 -3.98 14.94
C ARG A 41 20.23 -5.33 15.17
N HIS A 42 19.99 -5.71 16.44
CA HIS A 42 19.35 -6.99 16.78
C HIS A 42 17.92 -7.05 16.22
N PRO A 43 17.53 -8.12 15.50
CA PRO A 43 16.22 -8.21 14.86
C PRO A 43 15.07 -8.13 15.87
N ASP A 44 15.22 -8.76 17.04
CA ASP A 44 14.14 -8.86 18.04
C ASP A 44 13.90 -7.54 18.75
N VAL A 45 14.96 -6.83 19.17
CA VAL A 45 14.88 -5.48 19.75
C VAL A 45 14.24 -4.51 18.77
N ARG A 46 14.64 -4.58 17.49
CA ARG A 46 14.04 -3.73 16.45
C ARG A 46 12.57 -4.04 16.21
N TRP A 47 12.18 -5.30 16.31
CA TRP A 47 10.80 -5.73 16.10
C TRP A 47 9.92 -5.28 17.26
N ALA A 48 10.33 -5.55 18.50
CA ALA A 48 9.62 -5.09 19.69
C ALA A 48 9.50 -3.56 19.75
N LEU A 49 10.56 -2.83 19.39
CA LEU A 49 10.51 -1.36 19.31
C LEU A 49 9.54 -0.85 18.23
N ALA A 50 9.40 -1.59 17.13
CA ALA A 50 8.45 -1.25 16.08
C ALA A 50 7.00 -1.46 16.56
N GLU A 51 6.71 -2.54 17.30
CA GLU A 51 5.37 -2.78 17.86
C GLU A 51 4.95 -1.68 18.86
N VAL A 52 5.85 -1.27 19.75
CA VAL A 52 5.60 -0.15 20.67
C VAL A 52 5.28 1.13 19.90
N ARG A 53 6.07 1.43 18.85
CA ARG A 53 5.83 2.63 18.02
C ARG A 53 4.52 2.56 17.23
N VAL A 54 4.12 1.38 16.77
CA VAL A 54 2.81 1.17 16.12
C VAL A 54 1.69 1.44 17.11
N GLY A 55 1.76 0.89 18.33
CA GLY A 55 0.75 1.15 19.36
C GLY A 55 0.63 2.62 19.73
N LEU A 56 1.76 3.31 19.87
CA LEU A 56 1.75 4.75 20.12
C LEU A 56 1.17 5.55 18.93
N ALA A 57 1.36 5.10 17.70
CA ALA A 57 0.75 5.73 16.54
C ALA A 57 -0.76 5.47 16.46
N GLU A 58 -1.21 4.25 16.77
CA GLU A 58 -2.63 3.87 16.89
C GLU A 58 -3.34 4.73 17.95
N ALA A 59 -2.67 4.97 19.09
CA ALA A 59 -3.15 5.85 20.16
C ALA A 59 -3.06 7.36 19.83
N GLY A 60 -2.62 7.73 18.63
CA GLY A 60 -2.47 9.14 18.21
C GLY A 60 -1.30 9.88 18.89
N MET A 61 -0.47 9.19 19.67
CA MET A 61 0.67 9.74 20.41
C MET A 61 1.93 9.88 19.53
N LEU A 62 1.99 9.18 18.40
CA LEU A 62 3.04 9.33 17.39
C LEU A 62 2.47 9.61 16.01
N ARG A 63 3.07 10.56 15.28
CA ARG A 63 2.78 10.72 13.85
C ARG A 63 3.32 9.52 13.08
N ALA A 64 2.48 8.90 12.25
CA ALA A 64 2.82 7.79 11.36
C ALA A 64 4.06 8.05 10.46
N THR A 65 4.44 9.33 10.24
CA THR A 65 5.67 9.71 9.52
C THR A 65 6.96 9.29 10.23
N LEU A 66 6.94 9.08 11.55
CA LEU A 66 8.08 8.56 12.32
C LEU A 66 8.26 7.04 12.18
N LEU A 67 7.24 6.31 11.73
CA LEU A 67 7.30 4.91 11.29
C LEU A 67 7.76 4.80 9.82
N GLY A 68 8.64 5.71 9.41
CA GLY A 68 9.04 5.90 8.02
C GLY A 68 9.56 4.60 7.37
N PRO A 69 9.31 4.40 6.06
CA PRO A 69 9.67 3.16 5.38
C PRO A 69 11.19 2.95 5.39
N ASN A 70 11.64 1.98 6.18
CA ASN A 70 13.05 1.58 6.33
C ASN A 70 13.63 1.17 4.96
N ARG A 71 14.89 1.54 4.65
CA ARG A 71 15.61 1.12 3.44
C ARG A 71 15.54 -0.40 3.22
N ALA A 72 15.64 -1.20 4.28
CA ALA A 72 15.51 -2.65 4.21
C ALA A 72 14.11 -3.08 3.76
N ALA A 73 13.05 -2.44 4.28
CA ALA A 73 11.69 -2.69 3.85
C ALA A 73 11.48 -2.29 2.38
N ARG A 74 12.01 -1.13 1.94
CA ARG A 74 11.98 -0.73 0.53
C ARG A 74 12.65 -1.75 -0.37
N ARG A 75 13.84 -2.26 0.01
CA ARG A 75 14.54 -3.32 -0.72
C ARG A 75 13.70 -4.61 -0.80
N ARG A 76 13.11 -5.04 0.31
CA ARG A 76 12.22 -6.22 0.35
C ARG A 76 11.01 -6.05 -0.57
N VAL A 77 10.35 -4.89 -0.54
CA VAL A 77 9.24 -4.58 -1.46
C VAL A 77 9.71 -4.61 -2.91
N THR A 78 10.90 -4.08 -3.22
CA THR A 78 11.46 -4.16 -4.59
C THR A 78 11.70 -5.60 -5.02
N VAL A 79 12.23 -6.46 -4.13
CA VAL A 79 12.42 -7.90 -4.42
C VAL A 79 11.07 -8.58 -4.67
N LEU A 80 10.07 -8.31 -3.83
CA LEU A 80 8.72 -8.86 -3.98
C LEU A 80 8.06 -8.40 -5.29
N ARG A 81 8.23 -7.13 -5.68
CA ARG A 81 7.73 -6.62 -6.96
C ARG A 81 8.39 -7.26 -8.17
N LYS A 82 9.66 -7.68 -8.06
CA LYS A 82 10.34 -8.45 -9.11
C LYS A 82 9.81 -9.88 -9.22
N ALA A 83 9.56 -10.53 -8.09
CA ALA A 83 8.99 -11.89 -8.05
C ALA A 83 7.52 -11.92 -8.49
N PHE A 84 6.76 -10.87 -8.18
CA PHE A 84 5.36 -10.71 -8.53
C PHE A 84 5.17 -9.46 -9.41
N PRO A 85 5.48 -9.56 -10.72
CA PRO A 85 5.32 -8.43 -11.64
C PRO A 85 3.86 -7.99 -11.74
N LEU A 86 3.66 -6.76 -12.18
CA LEU A 86 2.32 -6.22 -12.42
C LEU A 86 1.62 -7.08 -13.50
N PRO A 87 0.42 -7.62 -13.23
CA PRO A 87 -0.27 -8.44 -14.21
C PRO A 87 -0.72 -7.57 -15.39
N SER A 88 -0.53 -8.08 -16.61
CA SER A 88 -0.98 -7.44 -17.86
C SER A 88 -2.49 -7.62 -18.10
N SER A 89 -3.10 -8.62 -17.45
CA SER A 89 -4.50 -9.01 -17.63
C SER A 89 -5.05 -9.66 -16.37
N ARG A 90 -6.37 -9.62 -16.17
CA ARG A 90 -7.06 -10.27 -15.05
C ARG A 90 -7.35 -11.76 -15.26
N HIS A 91 -7.20 -12.24 -16.50
CA HIS A 91 -7.58 -13.60 -16.87
C HIS A 91 -6.55 -14.62 -16.34
N GLY A 92 -7.03 -15.75 -15.81
CA GLY A 92 -6.18 -16.84 -15.32
C GLY A 92 -5.45 -16.57 -13.99
N LEU A 93 -5.74 -15.45 -13.30
CA LEU A 93 -5.21 -15.19 -11.96
C LEU A 93 -6.14 -15.71 -10.88
N THR A 94 -5.58 -16.45 -9.91
CA THR A 94 -6.25 -16.77 -8.64
C THR A 94 -6.51 -15.49 -7.83
N ASP A 95 -7.49 -15.54 -6.94
CA ASP A 95 -7.85 -14.36 -6.13
C ASP A 95 -6.71 -13.93 -5.19
N ASP A 96 -5.96 -14.88 -4.63
CA ASP A 96 -4.76 -14.58 -3.84
C ASP A 96 -3.71 -13.81 -4.66
N ARG A 97 -3.48 -14.21 -5.91
CA ARG A 97 -2.58 -13.50 -6.83
C ARG A 97 -3.06 -12.09 -7.14
N LYS A 98 -4.37 -11.87 -7.23
CA LYS A 98 -4.96 -10.54 -7.41
C LYS A 98 -4.73 -9.68 -6.18
N LEU A 99 -4.96 -10.21 -4.98
CA LEU A 99 -4.75 -9.50 -3.72
C LEU A 99 -3.27 -9.13 -3.53
N ILE A 100 -2.35 -10.05 -3.79
CA ILE A 100 -0.90 -9.79 -3.74
C ILE A 100 -0.51 -8.70 -4.75
N ALA A 101 -1.02 -8.75 -5.98
CA ALA A 101 -0.74 -7.72 -6.98
C ALA A 101 -1.24 -6.34 -6.54
N VAL A 102 -2.43 -6.26 -5.94
CA VAL A 102 -2.99 -5.02 -5.39
C VAL A 102 -2.16 -4.52 -4.18
N ALA A 103 -1.75 -5.41 -3.27
CA ALA A 103 -0.93 -5.01 -2.12
C ALA A 103 0.44 -4.46 -2.54
N LEU A 104 1.08 -5.07 -3.55
CA LEU A 104 2.43 -4.67 -3.99
C LEU A 104 2.43 -3.46 -4.91
N HIS A 105 1.44 -3.35 -5.81
CA HIS A 105 1.43 -2.34 -6.87
C HIS A 105 0.31 -1.30 -6.72
N GLY A 106 -0.69 -1.54 -5.88
CA GLY A 106 -1.76 -0.59 -5.57
C GLY A 106 -2.59 -0.22 -6.80
N LYS A 107 -2.67 1.09 -7.05
CA LYS A 107 -3.48 1.71 -8.11
C LYS A 107 -3.26 1.11 -9.52
N PRO A 108 -2.00 0.93 -10.00
CA PRO A 108 -1.72 0.17 -11.22
C PRO A 108 -2.40 -1.19 -11.32
N ALA A 109 -2.35 -2.01 -10.26
CA ALA A 109 -2.97 -3.34 -10.27
C ALA A 109 -4.50 -3.25 -10.27
N LEU A 110 -5.08 -2.32 -9.52
CA LEU A 110 -6.53 -2.08 -9.52
C LEU A 110 -7.05 -1.67 -10.91
N ARG A 111 -6.29 -0.85 -11.65
CA ARG A 111 -6.64 -0.46 -13.04
C ARG A 111 -6.73 -1.68 -13.96
N THR A 112 -5.82 -2.64 -13.83
CA THR A 112 -5.79 -3.84 -14.69
C THR A 112 -6.79 -4.90 -14.26
N LEU A 113 -6.91 -5.15 -12.94
CA LEU A 113 -7.69 -6.27 -12.40
C LEU A 113 -9.18 -5.95 -12.27
N VAL A 114 -9.51 -4.72 -11.86
CA VAL A 114 -10.90 -4.28 -11.61
C VAL A 114 -11.20 -2.94 -12.29
N PRO A 115 -11.22 -2.87 -13.64
CA PRO A 115 -11.30 -1.62 -14.39
C PRO A 115 -12.54 -0.77 -14.08
N ARG A 116 -13.70 -1.40 -13.90
CA ARG A 116 -14.96 -0.71 -13.58
C ARG A 116 -14.91 -0.01 -12.21
N PHE A 117 -14.34 -0.68 -11.21
CA PHE A 117 -14.11 -0.10 -9.90
C PHE A 117 -13.11 1.06 -10.00
N ALA A 118 -11.99 0.84 -10.69
CA ALA A 118 -10.97 1.88 -10.87
C ALA A 118 -11.52 3.14 -11.55
N LEU A 119 -12.42 2.98 -12.53
CA LEU A 119 -13.09 4.11 -13.19
C LEU A 119 -14.04 4.86 -12.24
N ARG A 120 -14.90 4.13 -11.50
CA ARG A 120 -15.84 4.74 -10.55
C ARG A 120 -15.15 5.43 -9.37
N ALA A 121 -14.05 4.84 -8.89
CA ALA A 121 -13.25 5.38 -7.79
C ALA A 121 -12.30 6.51 -8.23
N GLY A 122 -12.34 6.96 -9.48
CA GLY A 122 -11.43 8.01 -9.99
C GLY A 122 -9.95 7.59 -10.01
N LEU A 123 -9.69 6.27 -9.97
CA LEU A 123 -8.35 5.72 -10.02
C LEU A 123 -7.79 5.70 -11.45
N THR A 124 -8.61 5.82 -12.48
CA THR A 124 -8.13 6.05 -13.85
C THR A 124 -7.87 7.55 -14.07
N GLU A 125 -6.72 7.88 -14.65
CA GLU A 125 -6.47 9.26 -15.07
C GLU A 125 -7.49 9.57 -16.17
N ARG A 126 -8.32 10.60 -15.96
CA ARG A 126 -9.20 11.09 -17.02
C ARG A 126 -8.27 11.64 -18.10
N VAL A 127 -8.19 10.95 -19.24
CA VAL A 127 -7.46 11.49 -20.40
C VAL A 127 -8.11 12.82 -20.74
N SER A 128 -7.42 13.92 -20.44
CA SER A 128 -7.78 15.23 -20.96
C SER A 128 -7.63 15.16 -22.47
N LEU A 129 -8.74 15.11 -23.20
CA LEU A 129 -8.77 15.26 -24.65
C LEU A 129 -8.49 16.72 -25.07
N ARG A 130 -7.71 17.47 -24.29
CA ARG A 130 -7.23 18.80 -24.67
C ARG A 130 -5.97 18.63 -25.50
N ASN A 131 -6.16 18.24 -26.75
CA ASN A 131 -5.29 18.42 -27.94
C ASN A 131 -5.48 17.27 -28.95
N LYS A 132 -6.73 17.04 -29.36
CA LYS A 132 -6.97 16.47 -30.69
C LYS A 132 -8.06 17.31 -31.32
N GLY A 133 -7.64 18.24 -32.19
CA GLY A 133 -8.54 19.00 -33.02
C GLY A 133 -9.52 18.03 -33.69
N LEU A 134 -10.80 18.22 -33.38
CA LEU A 134 -11.89 17.51 -34.01
C LEU A 134 -11.86 17.89 -35.49
N ARG A 135 -11.20 17.07 -36.32
CA ARG A 135 -11.43 17.10 -37.76
C ARG A 135 -12.85 16.61 -37.96
N HIS A 136 -13.75 17.54 -38.24
CA HIS A 136 -15.07 17.24 -38.76
C HIS A 136 -14.88 16.40 -40.04
N SER A 137 -15.25 15.13 -39.97
CA SER A 137 -15.45 14.31 -41.16
C SER A 137 -16.71 14.86 -41.84
N ALA A 138 -16.56 15.57 -42.94
CA ALA A 138 -17.65 15.86 -43.87
C ALA A 138 -17.98 14.57 -44.62
N GLY A 139 -18.74 13.69 -43.97
CA GLY A 139 -19.40 12.54 -44.59
C GLY A 139 -20.86 12.88 -44.83
N GLY A 140 -21.17 13.44 -45.99
CA GLY A 140 -22.54 13.66 -46.46
C GLY A 140 -22.59 13.39 -47.95
N GLY A 141 -23.09 12.22 -48.34
CA GLY A 141 -23.10 11.75 -49.71
C GLY A 141 -24.18 12.40 -50.57
N THR A 142 -23.92 12.45 -51.87
CA THR A 142 -24.95 12.56 -52.91
C THR A 142 -24.63 11.55 -54.00
N TYR A 143 -25.38 10.46 -54.02
CA TYR A 143 -25.38 9.43 -55.05
C TYR A 143 -26.37 9.83 -56.14
N GLY A 144 -25.94 9.77 -57.41
CA GLY A 144 -26.75 9.20 -58.48
C GLY A 144 -27.53 10.13 -59.43
N SER A 145 -27.16 9.99 -60.72
CA SER A 145 -28.07 9.61 -61.83
C SER A 145 -28.64 10.68 -62.77
N GLY A 146 -28.40 10.45 -64.08
CA GLY A 146 -29.19 10.92 -65.24
C GLY A 146 -28.42 11.88 -66.16
N GLY A 147 -28.25 11.70 -67.46
CA GLY A 147 -28.71 10.74 -68.46
C GLY A 147 -28.20 11.18 -69.85
N SER A 148 -28.02 10.21 -70.76
CA SER A 148 -27.49 10.21 -72.15
C SER A 148 -28.22 11.12 -73.17
N PRO A 149 -27.91 11.13 -74.49
CA PRO A 149 -26.82 10.50 -75.26
C PRO A 149 -25.88 11.48 -76.00
#